data_AF-A0A954KFL4-F1
#
_entry.id   AF-A0A954KFL4-F1
#
_cell.length_a   1.000
_cell.length_b   1.000
_cell.length_c   1.000
_cell.angle_alpha   90.00
_cell.angle_beta   90.00
_cell.angle_gamma   90.00
#
_symmetry.space_group_name_H-M   'P 1'
#
loop_
_entity.id
_entity.type
_entity.pdbx_description
1 polymer ?
#
loop_
_entity_poly.entity_id
_entity_poly.type
_entity_poly.pdbx_seq_one_letter_code
_entity_poly.pdbx_strand_id
1 'polypeptide(L)'
;MGKTFDRYLLNRFLFMFAGFFAASMGLYAVVDGFTNLDAFQSATHGESTSAMLTFMGRNYLYRTSWVFDLIGPTLITTSAVAVLALLIRHGELNPLLAAGVPTYRL
;
A
#
# COMPACT_ATOMS: atom_id res chain seq x y z
N MET A 1 22.30 19.03 -7.49
CA MET A 1 21.50 19.32 -6.28
C MET A 1 20.08 18.73 -6.27
N GLY A 2 19.37 18.54 -7.41
CA GLY A 2 17.94 18.16 -7.40
C GLY A 2 17.57 16.67 -7.21
N LYS A 3 18.52 15.73 -7.38
CA LYS A 3 18.18 14.29 -7.38
C LYS A 3 17.99 13.66 -5.99
N THR A 4 18.55 14.26 -4.94
CA THR A 4 18.54 13.65 -3.60
C THR A 4 17.22 13.88 -2.88
N PHE A 5 16.68 15.09 -2.96
CA PHE A 5 15.39 15.44 -2.35
C PHE A 5 14.22 14.71 -3.02
N ASP A 6 14.19 14.69 -4.34
CA ASP A 6 13.15 14.02 -5.12
C ASP A 6 13.12 12.51 -4.83
N ARG A 7 14.30 11.85 -4.82
CA ARG A 7 14.42 10.43 -4.47
C ARG A 7 14.01 10.13 -3.03
N TYR A 8 14.28 11.05 -2.10
CA TYR A 8 13.84 10.92 -0.71
C TYR A 8 12.32 10.98 -0.59
N LEU A 9 11.70 11.95 -1.28
CA LEU A 9 10.26 12.14 -1.26
C LEU A 9 9.54 10.98 -1.94
N LEU A 10 10.06 10.51 -3.08
CA LEU A 10 9.60 9.31 -3.77
C LEU A 10 9.69 8.07 -2.87
N ASN A 11 10.81 7.84 -2.19
CA ASN A 11 10.95 6.70 -1.27
C ASN A 11 9.95 6.75 -0.11
N ARG A 12 9.70 7.94 0.46
CA ARG A 12 8.68 8.13 1.50
C ARG A 12 7.28 7.87 0.97
N PHE A 13 6.98 8.37 -0.23
CA PHE A 13 5.71 8.10 -0.92
C PHE A 13 5.50 6.62 -1.16
N LEU A 14 6.49 5.93 -1.74
CA LEU A 14 6.42 4.49 -1.99
C LEU A 14 6.26 3.68 -0.70
N PHE A 15 6.92 4.09 0.39
CA PHE A 15 6.76 3.43 1.68
C PHE A 15 5.34 3.59 2.24
N MET A 16 4.79 4.81 2.22
CA MET A 16 3.41 5.06 2.66
C MET A 16 2.38 4.36 1.77
N PHE A 17 2.60 4.38 0.45
CA PHE A 17 1.75 3.69 -0.52
C PHE A 17 1.77 2.19 -0.30
N ALA A 18 2.94 1.57 -0.16
CA ALA A 18 3.08 0.15 0.12
C ALA A 18 2.43 -0.22 1.47
N GLY A 19 2.57 0.64 2.49
CA GLY A 19 1.93 0.44 3.79
C GLY A 19 0.40 0.44 3.70
N PHE A 20 -0.19 1.45 3.06
CA PHE A 20 -1.65 1.50 2.86
C PHE A 20 -2.16 0.39 1.96
N PHE A 21 -1.43 0.07 0.88
CA PHE A 21 -1.78 -1.03 0.00
C PHE A 21 -1.76 -2.38 0.74
N ALA A 22 -0.72 -2.65 1.53
CA ALA A 22 -0.62 -3.85 2.34
C ALA A 22 -1.75 -3.93 3.39
N ALA A 23 -2.10 -2.81 4.02
CA ALA A 23 -3.21 -2.75 4.96
C ALA A 23 -4.57 -3.04 4.28
N SER A 24 -4.84 -2.41 3.13
CA SER A 24 -6.06 -2.64 2.36
C SER A 24 -6.15 -4.07 1.84
N MET A 25 -5.05 -4.61 1.31
CA MET A 25 -4.98 -5.98 0.81
C MET A 25 -5.12 -7.00 1.94
N GLY A 26 -4.51 -6.74 3.09
CA GLY A 26 -4.67 -7.56 4.30
C GLY A 26 -6.11 -7.59 4.78
N LEU A 27 -6.76 -6.42 4.86
CA LEU A 27 -8.18 -6.33 5.21
C LEU A 27 -9.05 -7.09 4.21
N TYR A 28 -8.80 -6.93 2.91
CA TYR A 28 -9.51 -7.66 1.86
C TYR A 28 -9.36 -9.18 2.01
N ALA A 29 -8.14 -9.66 2.20
CA ALA A 29 -7.85 -11.09 2.35
C ALA A 29 -8.51 -11.69 3.60
N VAL A 30 -8.56 -10.94 4.71
CA VAL A 30 -9.24 -11.39 5.93
C VAL A 30 -10.76 -11.47 5.72
N VAL A 31 -11.38 -10.43 5.15
CA VAL A 31 -12.84 -10.40 4.92
C VAL A 31 -13.26 -11.48 3.93
N ASP A 32 -12.57 -11.60 2.81
CA ASP A 32 -12.88 -12.58 1.78
C ASP A 32 -12.53 -14.01 2.24
N GLY A 33 -11.46 -14.15 3.03
CA GLY A 33 -11.11 -15.39 3.70
C GLY A 33 -12.25 -15.89 4.58
N PHE A 34 -12.80 -15.04 5.47
CA PHE A 34 -13.94 -15.39 6.33
C PHE A 34 -15.23 -15.67 5.54
N THR A 35 -15.49 -14.93 4.48
CA THR A 35 -16.73 -15.03 3.69
C THR A 35 -16.79 -16.32 2.87
N ASN A 36 -15.64 -16.81 2.41
CA ASN A 36 -15.53 -17.98 1.54
C ASN A 36 -14.90 -19.20 2.22
N LEU A 37 -14.84 -19.24 3.56
CA LEU A 37 -14.22 -20.35 4.32
C LEU A 37 -14.74 -21.73 3.90
N ASP A 38 -16.06 -21.86 3.72
CA ASP A 38 -16.71 -23.13 3.36
C ASP A 38 -16.35 -23.58 1.93
N ALA A 39 -16.18 -22.63 1.02
CA ALA A 39 -15.75 -22.89 -0.36
C ALA A 39 -14.28 -23.35 -0.43
N PHE A 40 -13.41 -22.79 0.43
CA PHE A 40 -12.03 -23.24 0.53
C PHE A 40 -11.91 -24.62 1.19
N GLN A 41 -12.72 -24.93 2.20
CA GLN A 41 -12.71 -26.25 2.85
C GLN A 41 -13.20 -27.36 1.90
N SER A 42 -14.23 -27.08 1.11
CA SER A 42 -14.73 -28.02 0.09
C SER A 42 -13.76 -28.22 -1.07
N ALA A 43 -13.06 -27.17 -1.51
CA ALA A 43 -12.07 -27.25 -2.59
C ALA A 43 -10.78 -28.00 -2.22
N THR A 44 -10.42 -28.04 -0.92
CA THR A 44 -9.18 -28.68 -0.46
C THR A 44 -9.39 -30.13 0.00
N HIS A 45 -10.61 -30.67 -0.11
CA HIS A 45 -10.96 -32.05 0.27
C HIS A 45 -10.47 -32.50 1.67
N GLY A 46 -10.27 -31.56 2.60
CA GLY A 46 -9.73 -31.84 3.94
C GLY A 46 -8.20 -31.97 4.05
N GLU A 47 -7.42 -31.60 3.03
CA GLU A 47 -5.95 -31.53 3.15
C GLU A 47 -5.48 -30.39 4.09
N SER A 48 -4.23 -30.49 4.53
CA SER A 48 -3.59 -29.60 5.51
C SER A 48 -3.83 -28.11 5.28
N THR A 49 -4.03 -27.38 6.38
CA THR A 49 -4.25 -25.92 6.42
C THR A 49 -3.21 -25.12 5.62
N SER A 50 -1.98 -25.63 5.50
CA SER A 50 -0.91 -25.04 4.68
C SER A 50 -1.18 -25.07 3.17
N ALA A 51 -1.77 -26.14 2.64
CA ALA A 51 -2.11 -26.25 1.22
C ALA A 51 -3.25 -25.29 0.84
N MET A 52 -4.24 -25.17 1.72
CA MET A 52 -5.35 -24.24 1.60
C MET A 52 -4.86 -22.77 1.63
N LEU A 53 -3.95 -22.43 2.54
CA LEU A 53 -3.34 -21.10 2.62
C LEU A 53 -2.54 -20.75 1.35
N THR A 54 -1.83 -21.73 0.77
CA THR A 54 -1.03 -21.54 -0.45
C THR A 54 -1.94 -21.34 -1.67
N PHE A 55 -3.06 -22.07 -1.75
CA PHE A 55 -4.05 -21.91 -2.81
C PHE A 55 -4.80 -20.58 -2.72
N MET A 56 -5.16 -20.15 -1.51
CA MET A 56 -5.71 -18.80 -1.24
C MET A 56 -4.71 -17.72 -1.68
N GLY A 57 -3.46 -17.80 -1.24
CA GLY A 57 -2.41 -16.84 -1.61
C GLY A 57 -2.24 -16.71 -3.13
N ARG A 58 -2.27 -17.82 -3.87
CA ARG A 58 -2.16 -17.79 -5.34
C ARG A 58 -3.38 -17.14 -6.00
N ASN A 59 -4.59 -17.39 -5.51
CA ASN A 59 -5.80 -16.73 -6.01
C ASN A 59 -5.80 -15.23 -5.71
N TYR A 60 -5.36 -14.83 -4.51
CA TYR A 60 -5.24 -13.41 -4.17
C TYR A 60 -4.21 -12.68 -5.02
N LEU A 61 -3.09 -13.33 -5.39
CA LEU A 61 -2.10 -12.73 -6.31
C LEU A 61 -2.71 -12.37 -7.66
N TYR A 62 -3.52 -13.25 -8.27
CA TYR A 62 -4.23 -12.92 -9.52
C TYR A 62 -5.26 -11.80 -9.32
N ARG A 63 -5.95 -11.80 -8.17
CA ARG A 63 -6.97 -10.80 -7.85
C ARG A 63 -6.38 -9.45 -7.44
N THR A 64 -5.10 -9.42 -7.07
CA THR A 64 -4.36 -8.21 -6.66
C THR A 64 -4.37 -7.17 -7.78
N SER A 65 -4.27 -7.57 -9.05
CA SER A 65 -4.28 -6.62 -10.16
C SER A 65 -5.60 -5.87 -10.30
N TRP A 66 -6.73 -6.56 -10.09
CA TRP A 66 -8.06 -5.94 -10.14
C TRP A 66 -8.31 -5.04 -8.93
N VAL A 67 -7.91 -5.50 -7.74
CA VAL A 67 -7.97 -4.69 -6.52
C VAL A 67 -7.10 -3.44 -6.69
N PHE A 68 -5.89 -3.57 -7.24
CA PHE A 68 -4.98 -2.46 -7.48
C PHE A 68 -5.59 -1.40 -8.40
N ASP A 69 -6.25 -1.78 -9.49
CA ASP A 69 -6.95 -0.81 -10.36
C ASP A 69 -8.10 -0.10 -9.64
N LEU A 70 -8.81 -0.80 -8.74
CA LEU A 70 -9.95 -0.26 -8.03
C LEU A 70 -9.55 0.74 -6.92
N ILE A 71 -8.56 0.39 -6.09
CA ILE A 71 -8.15 1.22 -4.93
C ILE A 71 -6.92 2.08 -5.20
N GLY A 72 -6.22 1.86 -6.31
CA GLY A 72 -4.98 2.54 -6.69
C GLY A 72 -5.09 4.07 -6.67
N PRO A 73 -6.07 4.69 -7.33
CA PRO A 73 -6.22 6.15 -7.33
C PRO A 73 -6.43 6.74 -5.93
N THR A 74 -7.22 6.06 -5.09
CA THR A 74 -7.48 6.48 -3.71
C THR A 74 -6.24 6.32 -2.83
N LEU A 75 -5.48 5.25 -3.02
CA LEU A 75 -4.22 5.04 -2.31
C LEU A 75 -3.17 6.07 -2.69
N ILE A 76 -3.03 6.40 -3.98
CA ILE A 76 -2.09 7.44 -4.44
C ILE A 76 -2.38 8.78 -3.76
N THR A 77 -3.65 9.20 -3.75
CA THR A 77 -4.04 10.49 -3.16
C THR A 77 -3.85 10.52 -1.65
N THR A 78 -4.27 9.47 -0.94
CA THR A 78 -4.10 9.38 0.52
C THR A 78 -2.63 9.28 0.93
N SER A 79 -1.80 8.53 0.20
CA SER A 79 -0.35 8.47 0.43
C SER A 79 0.34 9.81 0.18
N ALA A 80 -0.03 10.53 -0.88
CA ALA A 80 0.52 11.86 -1.15
C ALA A 80 0.21 12.84 -0.01
N VAL A 81 -1.05 12.91 0.41
CA VAL A 81 -1.47 13.75 1.54
C VAL A 81 -0.75 13.34 2.83
N ALA A 82 -0.61 12.05 3.09
CA ALA A 82 0.05 11.57 4.30
C ALA A 82 1.56 11.90 4.32
N VAL A 83 2.27 11.80 3.20
CA VAL A 83 3.67 12.22 3.10
C VAL A 83 3.82 13.72 3.35
N LEU A 84 2.97 14.54 2.74
CA LEU A 84 2.98 15.99 2.96
C LEU A 84 2.68 16.34 4.42
N ALA A 85 1.69 15.68 5.02
CA ALA A 85 1.36 15.85 6.43
C ALA A 85 2.53 15.47 7.34
N LEU A 86 3.25 14.37 7.04
CA LEU A 86 4.46 13.99 7.77
C LEU A 86 5.58 15.01 7.59
N LEU A 87 5.76 15.58 6.41
CA LEU A 87 6.77 16.61 6.16
C LEU A 87 6.50 17.89 6.97
N ILE A 88 5.23 18.30 7.06
CA ILE A 88 4.77 19.40 7.92
C ILE A 88 5.02 19.06 9.39
N ARG A 89 4.60 17.87 9.83
CA ARG A 89 4.68 17.42 11.23
C ARG A 89 6.12 17.36 11.76
N HIS A 90 7.07 16.93 10.94
CA HIS A 90 8.49 16.88 11.33
C HIS A 90 9.20 18.23 11.19
N GLY A 91 8.52 19.27 10.69
CA GLY A 91 9.11 20.59 10.48
C GLY A 91 10.16 20.62 9.38
N GLU A 92 10.21 19.62 8.50
CA GLU A 92 11.20 19.51 7.42
C GLU A 92 11.01 20.58 6.32
N LEU A 93 9.80 21.16 6.23
CA LEU A 93 9.48 22.22 5.27
C LEU A 93 10.24 23.53 5.52
N ASN A 94 10.38 23.94 6.78
CA ASN A 94 11.05 25.20 7.15
C ASN A 94 12.52 25.25 6.69
N PRO A 95 13.36 24.24 6.96
CA PRO A 95 14.73 24.22 6.47
C PRO A 95 14.82 24.04 4.95
N LEU A 96 13.88 23.34 4.31
CA LEU A 96 13.81 23.22 2.85
C LEU A 96 13.56 24.59 2.18
N LEU A 97 12.63 25.38 2.71
CA LEU A 97 12.35 26.73 2.24
C LEU A 97 13.52 27.68 2.54
N ALA A 98 14.15 27.57 3.71
CA ALA A 98 15.35 28.34 4.07
C ALA A 98 16.56 28.00 3.18
N ALA A 99 16.66 26.77 2.67
CA ALA A 99 17.65 26.34 1.69
C ALA A 99 17.34 26.80 0.25
N GLY A 100 16.26 27.57 0.05
CA GLY A 100 15.87 28.11 -1.25
C GLY A 100 15.21 27.08 -2.19
N VAL A 101 14.70 25.96 -1.66
CA VAL A 101 13.96 24.98 -2.47
C VAL A 101 12.53 25.48 -2.65
N PRO A 102 12.09 25.79 -3.88
CA PRO A 102 10.75 26.31 -4.12
C PRO A 102 9.68 25.23 -3.90
N THR A 103 8.54 25.64 -3.34
CA THR A 103 7.39 24.77 -3.01
C THR A 103 6.74 24.10 -4.23
N TYR A 104 6.95 24.61 -5.45
CA TYR A 104 6.50 23.99 -6.71
C TYR A 104 7.11 22.59 -6.96
N ARG A 105 8.20 22.24 -6.25
CA ARG A 105 8.84 20.91 -6.37
C ARG A 105 8.19 19.83 -5.49
N LEU A 106 7.21 20.21 -4.67
CA LEU A 106 6.38 19.32 -3.84
C LEU A 106 5.04 19.08 -4.54
#